data_AF-Q66BH5-F1
#
_entry.id   AF-Q66BH5-F1
#
_cell.length_a   1.000
_cell.length_b   1.000
_cell.length_c   1.000
_cell.angle_alpha   90.00
_cell.angle_beta   90.00
_cell.angle_gamma   90.00
#
_symmetry.space_group_name_H-M   'P 1'
#
loop_
_entity.id
_entity.type
_entity.pdbx_description
1 polymer ?
#
loop_
_entity_poly.entity_id
_entity_poly.type
_entity_poly.pdbx_seq_one_letter_code
_entity_poly.pdbx_strand_id
1 'polypeptide(L)'
;MVIKPHVPNAERVGINNAVRSMQLAGRISDANSQLNRVITAASGADWRTLRELEKLMSQMFPGEGDTQAAISARLREINPVRHGLVKQVKIVRNDDSGKRVWFYRLVPTTQGGMQ
;
A
#
# COMPACT_ATOMS: atom_id res chain seq x y z
N MET A 1 13.68 -6.05 17.88
CA MET A 1 12.41 -6.53 17.30
C MET A 1 11.91 -5.42 16.40
N VAL A 2 11.30 -5.70 15.24
CA VAL A 2 10.69 -4.63 14.42
C VAL A 2 9.25 -4.43 14.85
N ILE A 3 8.95 -3.31 15.50
CA ILE A 3 7.57 -2.97 15.83
C ILE A 3 6.92 -2.35 14.60
N LYS A 4 5.97 -3.07 14.02
CA LYS A 4 5.18 -2.59 12.88
C LYS A 4 4.44 -1.31 13.26
N PRO A 5 4.36 -0.29 12.39
CA PRO A 5 3.69 0.95 12.75
C PRO A 5 2.23 0.71 13.14
N HIS A 6 1.85 1.20 14.32
CA HIS A 6 0.47 1.14 14.81
C HIS A 6 -0.44 2.06 13.98
N VAL A 7 -1.69 1.64 13.82
CA VAL A 7 -2.76 2.40 13.16
C VAL A 7 -3.98 2.33 14.07
N PRO A 8 -4.46 3.47 14.61
CA PRO A 8 -5.68 3.52 15.42
C PRO A 8 -6.88 2.93 14.68
N ASN A 9 -7.79 2.31 15.42
CA ASN A 9 -8.94 1.61 14.81
C ASN A 9 -9.82 2.55 13.98
N ALA A 10 -10.07 3.78 14.45
CA ALA A 10 -10.84 4.77 13.71
C ALA A 10 -10.19 5.13 12.35
N GLU A 11 -8.88 5.35 12.32
CA GLU A 11 -8.12 5.61 11.10
C GLU A 11 -8.20 4.41 10.14
N ARG A 12 -8.02 3.19 10.67
CA ARG A 12 -8.10 1.95 9.91
C ARG A 12 -9.45 1.78 9.21
N VAL A 13 -10.53 1.95 9.95
CA VAL A 13 -11.89 1.85 9.42
C VAL A 13 -12.13 2.92 8.35
N GLY A 14 -11.73 4.17 8.60
CA GLY A 14 -11.86 5.26 7.64
C GLY A 14 -11.12 5.00 6.32
N ILE A 15 -9.85 4.60 6.39
CA ILE A 15 -9.04 4.28 5.20
C ILE A 15 -9.66 3.12 4.42
N ASN A 16 -9.98 2.02 5.10
CA ASN A 16 -10.48 0.82 4.42
C ASN A 16 -11.85 1.04 3.78
N ASN A 17 -12.74 1.82 4.43
CA ASN A 17 -14.02 2.20 3.85
C ASN A 17 -13.83 3.07 2.60
N ALA A 18 -12.93 4.05 2.64
CA ALA A 18 -12.65 4.90 1.49
C ALA A 18 -12.04 4.12 0.31
N VAL A 19 -11.13 3.18 0.57
CA VAL A 19 -10.60 2.26 -0.47
C VAL A 19 -11.74 1.44 -1.08
N ARG A 20 -12.62 0.87 -0.25
CA ARG A 20 -13.78 0.10 -0.72
C ARG A 20 -14.71 0.95 -1.58
N SER A 21 -15.00 2.19 -1.18
CA SER A 21 -15.79 3.12 -1.99
C SER A 21 -15.14 3.43 -3.34
N MET A 22 -13.81 3.58 -3.39
CA MET A 22 -13.09 3.76 -4.66
C MET A 22 -13.17 2.54 -5.57
N GLN A 23 -13.09 1.32 -5.01
CA GLN A 23 -13.27 0.07 -5.75
C GLN A 23 -14.69 -0.03 -6.33
N LEU A 24 -15.71 0.21 -5.51
CA LEU A 24 -17.11 0.19 -5.94
C LEU A 24 -17.42 1.25 -7.02
N ALA A 25 -16.72 2.38 -6.99
CA ALA A 25 -16.84 3.44 -8.00
C ALA A 25 -16.00 3.19 -9.26
N GLY A 26 -15.33 2.02 -9.38
CA GLY A 26 -14.48 1.68 -10.53
C GLY A 26 -13.21 2.53 -10.67
N ARG A 27 -12.81 3.27 -9.62
CA ARG A 27 -11.61 4.12 -9.64
C ARG A 27 -10.32 3.35 -9.42
N ILE A 28 -10.42 2.15 -8.86
CA ILE A 28 -9.34 1.17 -8.82
C ILE A 28 -9.71 0.09 -9.82
N SER A 29 -8.90 -0.04 -10.87
CA SER A 29 -9.14 -1.00 -11.95
C SER A 29 -8.84 -2.43 -11.51
N ASP A 30 -9.71 -3.34 -11.92
CA ASP A 30 -9.59 -4.79 -11.81
C ASP A 30 -8.75 -5.43 -12.94
N ALA A 31 -8.37 -4.65 -13.96
CA ALA A 31 -7.53 -5.13 -15.05
C ALA A 31 -6.21 -5.68 -14.48
N ASN A 32 -5.83 -6.90 -14.87
CA ASN A 32 -4.64 -7.58 -14.38
C ASN A 32 -3.35 -6.98 -14.98
N SER A 33 -3.00 -5.78 -14.53
CA SER A 33 -1.70 -5.15 -14.76
C SER A 33 -0.87 -5.18 -13.48
N GLN A 34 0.45 -5.23 -13.62
CA GLN A 34 1.37 -5.15 -12.49
C GLN A 34 1.09 -3.94 -11.58
N LEU A 35 0.76 -2.78 -12.17
CA LEU A 35 0.41 -1.58 -11.40
C LEU A 35 -0.86 -1.80 -10.58
N ASN A 36 -1.92 -2.35 -11.18
CA ASN A 36 -3.18 -2.60 -10.48
C ASN A 36 -3.04 -3.66 -9.39
N ARG A 37 -2.22 -4.70 -9.60
CA ARG A 37 -1.89 -5.67 -8.54
C ARG A 37 -1.20 -5.00 -7.35
N VAL A 38 -0.24 -4.12 -7.60
CA VAL A 38 0.43 -3.34 -6.54
C VAL A 38 -0.56 -2.41 -5.84
N ILE A 39 -1.41 -1.71 -6.59
CA ILE A 39 -2.46 -0.86 -6.02
C ILE A 39 -3.36 -1.69 -5.10
N THR A 40 -3.80 -2.86 -5.56
CA THR A 40 -4.70 -3.74 -4.82
C THR A 40 -4.05 -4.28 -3.54
N ALA A 41 -2.80 -4.73 -3.62
CA ALA A 41 -2.07 -5.32 -2.50
C ALA A 41 -1.63 -4.28 -1.45
N ALA A 42 -1.28 -3.06 -1.88
CA ALA A 42 -0.76 -2.01 -1.00
C ALA A 42 -1.83 -1.03 -0.52
N SER A 43 -3.04 -1.04 -1.08
CA SER A 43 -4.13 -0.16 -0.63
C SER A 43 -4.72 -0.61 0.70
N GLY A 44 -4.94 0.35 1.59
CA GLY A 44 -5.58 0.12 2.87
C GLY A 44 -4.75 0.61 4.06
N ALA A 45 -5.25 0.34 5.25
CA ALA A 45 -4.66 0.84 6.48
C ALA A 45 -3.33 0.17 6.85
N ASP A 46 -3.12 -1.07 6.41
CA ASP A 46 -1.99 -1.89 6.84
C ASP A 46 -0.68 -1.46 6.19
N TRP A 47 0.29 -1.16 7.05
CA TRP A 47 1.68 -0.99 6.66
C TRP A 47 2.27 -2.31 6.18
N ARG A 48 3.03 -2.32 5.09
CA ARG A 48 3.71 -3.53 4.60
C ARG A 48 5.10 -3.19 4.09
N THR A 49 6.06 -4.06 4.38
CA THR A 49 7.37 -4.06 3.72
C THR A 49 7.24 -4.56 2.28
N LEU A 50 8.26 -4.32 1.44
CA LEU A 50 8.27 -4.88 0.07
C LEU A 50 8.20 -6.41 0.07
N ARG A 51 8.80 -7.07 1.06
CA ARG A 51 8.74 -8.54 1.20
C ARG A 51 7.34 -9.03 1.59
N GLU A 52 6.65 -8.33 2.49
CA GLU A 52 5.26 -8.64 2.82
C GLU A 52 4.34 -8.40 1.62
N LEU A 53 4.59 -7.36 0.82
CA LEU A 53 3.84 -7.08 -0.41
C LEU A 53 4.07 -8.17 -1.47
N GLU A 54 5.32 -8.54 -1.73
CA GLU A 54 5.67 -9.64 -2.64
C GLU A 54 4.96 -10.95 -2.24
N LYS A 55 5.03 -11.33 -0.96
CA LYS A 55 4.31 -12.51 -0.47
C LYS A 55 2.80 -12.40 -0.64
N LEU A 56 2.21 -11.24 -0.32
CA LEU A 56 0.77 -11.02 -0.46
C LEU A 56 0.35 -11.10 -1.93
N MET A 57 1.12 -10.48 -2.83
CA MET A 57 0.83 -10.49 -4.26
C MET A 57 0.88 -11.91 -4.83
N SER A 58 1.87 -12.72 -4.46
CA SER A 58 1.91 -14.14 -4.85
C SER A 58 0.72 -14.96 -4.34
N GLN A 59 0.10 -14.56 -3.23
CA GLN A 59 -1.11 -15.19 -2.71
C GLN A 59 -2.38 -14.71 -3.42
N MET A 60 -2.47 -13.41 -3.72
CA MET A 60 -3.63 -12.81 -4.38
C MET A 60 -3.67 -13.07 -5.88
N PHE A 61 -2.51 -13.20 -6.53
CA PHE A 61 -2.33 -13.35 -7.96
C PHE A 61 -1.38 -14.52 -8.26
N PRO A 62 -1.83 -15.78 -8.10
CA PRO A 62 -0.99 -16.95 -8.35
C PRO A 62 -0.46 -16.98 -9.79
N GLY A 63 0.84 -17.20 -9.96
CA GLY A 63 1.51 -17.24 -11.27
C GLY A 63 1.97 -15.86 -11.79
N GLU A 64 1.54 -14.77 -11.16
CA GLU A 64 1.82 -13.37 -11.56
C GLU A 64 2.76 -12.69 -10.56
N GLY A 65 3.81 -13.40 -10.15
CA GLY A 65 4.72 -12.98 -9.08
C GLY A 65 5.52 -11.73 -9.45
N ASP A 66 5.31 -10.64 -8.71
CA ASP A 66 6.07 -9.41 -8.87
C ASP A 66 7.21 -9.33 -7.86
N THR A 67 8.42 -9.04 -8.33
CA THR A 67 9.60 -8.91 -7.46
C THR A 67 9.53 -7.62 -6.63
N GLN A 68 10.21 -7.59 -5.49
CA GLN A 68 10.32 -6.37 -4.66
C GLN A 68 10.80 -5.14 -5.45
N ALA A 69 11.70 -5.31 -6.42
CA ALA A 69 12.19 -4.23 -7.27
C ALA A 69 11.08 -3.68 -8.19
N ALA A 70 10.30 -4.56 -8.80
CA ALA A 70 9.19 -4.18 -9.66
C ALA A 70 8.05 -3.52 -8.87
N ILE A 71 7.71 -4.06 -7.70
CA ILE A 71 6.75 -3.48 -6.75
C ILE A 71 7.20 -2.06 -6.36
N SER A 72 8.46 -1.90 -6.00
CA SER A 72 9.04 -0.60 -5.64
C SER A 72 8.94 0.42 -6.79
N ALA A 73 9.14 -0.01 -8.03
CA ALA A 73 8.95 0.83 -9.21
C ALA A 73 7.50 1.30 -9.35
N ARG A 74 6.52 0.39 -9.27
CA ARG A 74 5.09 0.75 -9.36
C ARG A 74 4.64 1.67 -8.22
N LEU A 75 5.13 1.47 -7.00
CA LEU A 75 4.87 2.38 -5.88
C LEU A 75 5.39 3.80 -6.14
N ARG A 76 6.40 4.00 -6.98
CA ARG A 76 6.87 5.35 -7.38
C ARG A 76 5.98 6.00 -8.44
N GLU A 77 5.22 5.22 -9.19
CA GLU A 77 4.32 5.72 -10.24
C GLU A 77 2.98 6.23 -9.70
N ILE A 78 2.64 5.85 -8.46
CA ILE A 78 1.41 6.30 -7.80
C ILE A 78 1.40 7.83 -7.71
N ASN A 79 0.34 8.39 -8.27
CA ASN A 79 0.09 9.82 -8.37
C ASN A 79 -1.32 10.14 -7.84
N PRO A 80 -1.46 11.08 -6.88
CA PRO A 80 -2.73 11.50 -6.29
C PRO A 80 -3.82 11.86 -7.31
N VAL A 81 -3.46 12.60 -8.36
CA VAL A 81 -4.42 13.08 -9.36
C VAL A 81 -4.87 11.95 -10.29
N ARG A 82 -3.93 11.12 -10.75
CA ARG A 82 -4.23 10.04 -11.70
C ARG A 82 -4.91 8.84 -11.06
N HIS A 83 -4.54 8.51 -9.83
CA HIS A 83 -4.96 7.26 -9.17
C HIS A 83 -5.88 7.49 -7.97
N GLY A 84 -6.05 8.74 -7.52
CA GLY A 84 -6.79 9.05 -6.28
C GLY A 84 -6.13 8.51 -5.01
N LEU A 85 -4.89 8.01 -5.10
CA LEU A 85 -4.16 7.37 -4.00
C LEU A 85 -2.84 8.12 -3.75
N VAL A 86 -2.44 8.14 -2.48
CA VAL A 86 -1.13 8.64 -2.05
C VAL A 86 -0.33 7.50 -1.43
N LYS A 87 0.93 7.38 -1.84
CA LYS A 87 1.88 6.51 -1.18
C LYS A 87 2.33 7.14 0.13
N GLN A 88 2.11 6.44 1.23
CA GLN A 88 2.68 6.78 2.52
C GLN A 88 3.82 5.83 2.85
N VAL A 89 4.83 6.37 3.54
CA VAL A 89 6.06 5.65 3.88
C VAL A 89 6.39 5.89 5.34
N LYS A 90 6.74 4.83 6.07
CA LYS A 90 7.27 4.91 7.43
C LYS A 90 8.58 4.14 7.51
N ILE A 91 9.54 4.70 8.24
CA ILE A 91 10.84 4.08 8.50
C ILE A 91 10.90 3.74 9.98
N VAL A 92 11.11 2.47 10.30
CA VAL A 92 11.26 1.99 11.68
C VAL A 92 12.65 1.41 11.84
N ARG A 93 13.35 1.76 12.93
CA ARG A 93 14.61 1.12 13.29
C ARG A 93 14.32 -0.23 13.94
N ASN A 94 15.04 -1.26 13.50
CA ASN A 94 15.05 -2.54 14.18
C ASN A 94 16.06 -2.44 15.33
N ASP A 95 15.58 -2.54 16.57
CA ASP A 95 16.46 -2.42 17.74
C ASP A 95 17.46 -3.58 17.86
N ASP A 96 17.16 -4.77 17.32
CA ASP A 96 18.06 -5.93 17.42
C ASP A 96 19.22 -5.85 16.42
N SER A 97 18.93 -5.38 15.21
CA SER A 97 19.92 -5.38 14.11
C SER A 97 20.49 -3.99 13.80
N GLY A 98 19.92 -2.94 14.40
CA GLY A 98 20.23 -1.54 14.07
C GLY A 98 19.76 -1.08 12.69
N LYS A 99 19.23 -1.98 11.85
CA LYS A 99 18.83 -1.70 10.47
C LYS A 99 17.52 -0.92 10.41
N ARG A 100 17.37 -0.08 9.39
CA ARG A 100 16.10 0.61 9.08
C ARG A 100 15.23 -0.27 8.19
N VAL A 101 13.95 -0.36 8.53
CA VAL A 101 12.93 -1.10 7.79
C VAL A 101 11.91 -0.11 7.24
N TRP A 102 11.65 -0.22 5.94
CA TRP A 102 10.70 0.63 5.23
C TRP A 102 9.35 -0.06 5.13
N PHE A 103 8.32 0.66 5.54
CA PHE A 103 6.92 0.27 5.44
C PHE A 103 6.19 1.19 4.48
N TYR A 104 5.33 0.61 3.67
CA TYR A 104 4.56 1.26 2.63
C TYR A 104 3.07 0.98 2.82
N ARG A 105 2.23 1.92 2.44
CA ARG A 105 0.81 1.73 2.18
C ARG A 105 0.33 2.74 1.14
N LEU A 106 -0.76 2.43 0.45
CA LEU A 106 -1.49 3.37 -0.39
C LEU A 106 -2.80 3.71 0.31
N VAL A 107 -3.08 5.00 0.46
CA VAL A 107 -4.34 5.46 1.07
C VAL A 107 -5.04 6.42 0.12
N PRO A 108 -6.38 6.50 0.16
CA PRO A 108 -7.13 7.48 -0.61
C PRO A 108 -6.65 8.89 -0.31
N THR A 109 -6.57 9.69 -1.38
CA THR A 109 -6.44 11.13 -1.27
C THR A 109 -7.73 11.66 -0.65
N THR A 110 -7.71 11.98 0.64
CA THR A 110 -8.84 12.67 1.25
C THR A 110 -8.98 14.02 0.55
N GLN A 111 -10.14 14.32 -0.03
CA GLN A 111 -10.49 15.65 -0.57
C GLN A 111 -10.60 16.74 0.53
N GLY A 112 -9.96 16.56 1.69
CA GLY A 112 -10.17 17.42 2.87
C GLY A 112 -9.04 17.42 3.90
N GLY A 113 -7.80 17.14 3.50
CA GLY A 113 -6.63 17.35 4.35
C GLY A 113 -5.73 18.44 3.78
N MET A 114 -5.97 19.69 4.19
CA MET A 114 -5.03 20.80 3.96
C MET A 114 -3.65 20.39 4.50
N GLN A 115 -2.62 20.60 3.67
CA GLN A 115 -1.26 20.81 4.16
C GLN A 115 -1.18 22.21 4.77
#